data_AF-A0A2M6WMI2-F1
#
_entry.id   AF-A0A2M6WMI2-F1
#
_cell.length_a   1.000
_cell.length_b   1.000
_cell.length_c   1.000
_cell.angle_alpha   90.00
_cell.angle_beta   90.00
_cell.angle_gamma   90.00
#
_symmetry.space_group_name_H-M   'P 1'
#
loop_
_entity.id
_entity.type
_entity.pdbx_description
1 polymer ?
#
loop_
_entity_poly.entity_id
_entity_poly.type
_entity_poly.pdbx_seq_one_letter_code
_entity_poly.pdbx_strand_id
1 'polypeptide(L)'
;MRFFIISKTFDIRPIISYTQARIIIFYIIMEQEPLIPGFSEPVQLNQEEQAAEVKPPQKSNKTGAILVIIVFLAVLGIIYFKPKQTPPSPEEAKQPASNLEITDTNNKTAKELKESDNTDILTAEEEKEGVYQVYFSKSGETDCSRVYPLERELKAGEEPISTALINLFFGPTAAERKAGYNSFFSKETDYILHSVKIRKGMAYVDIKDIRSIMPNASSSCGSAQLLAQIRETLYQFPEINDFRVAIDGDPAPFYEWLQIGCSDNLCDKAPFAN
;
A
#
# COMPACT_ATOMS: atom_id res chain seq x y z
N MET A 1 3.35 -53.32 -67.13
CA MET A 1 2.24 -52.50 -66.58
C MET A 1 2.66 -51.97 -65.22
N ARG A 2 2.66 -50.64 -65.08
CA ARG A 2 2.71 -49.77 -63.88
C ARG A 2 3.52 -50.19 -62.64
N PHE A 3 4.62 -49.47 -62.44
CA PHE A 3 5.30 -49.21 -61.17
C PHE A 3 4.37 -48.52 -60.16
N PHE A 4 4.44 -48.91 -58.89
CA PHE A 4 4.01 -48.08 -57.76
C PHE A 4 5.19 -47.95 -56.79
N ILE A 5 5.70 -46.72 -56.67
CA ILE A 5 6.65 -46.26 -55.66
C ILE A 5 5.83 -45.77 -54.44
N ILE A 6 6.47 -45.72 -53.27
CA ILE A 6 6.34 -44.77 -52.14
C ILE A 6 6.38 -45.57 -50.83
N SER A 7 7.56 -45.79 -50.24
CA SER A 7 8.34 -44.90 -49.34
C SER A 7 7.96 -45.06 -47.87
N LYS A 8 8.89 -45.67 -47.12
CA LYS A 8 8.97 -45.63 -45.65
C LYS A 8 9.11 -44.17 -45.20
N THR A 9 8.35 -43.76 -44.18
CA THR A 9 8.66 -42.57 -43.38
C THR A 9 9.01 -42.99 -41.96
N PHE A 10 10.20 -42.54 -41.58
CA PHE A 10 10.91 -42.73 -40.34
C PHE A 10 10.51 -41.55 -39.44
N ASP A 11 9.78 -41.81 -38.37
CA ASP A 11 9.28 -40.78 -37.45
C ASP A 11 10.38 -40.41 -36.45
N ILE A 12 11.20 -39.40 -36.80
CA ILE A 12 12.10 -38.72 -35.87
C ILE A 12 11.35 -37.51 -35.33
N ARG A 13 10.95 -37.58 -34.06
CA ARG A 13 10.57 -36.40 -33.28
C ARG A 13 11.84 -35.64 -32.85
N PRO A 14 12.03 -34.36 -33.22
CA PRO A 14 13.01 -33.53 -32.53
C PRO A 14 12.36 -32.90 -31.29
N ILE A 15 13.01 -33.11 -30.15
CA ILE A 15 12.85 -32.36 -28.91
C ILE A 15 13.41 -30.95 -29.19
N ILE A 16 12.54 -29.93 -29.20
CA ILE A 16 12.98 -28.53 -29.27
C ILE A 16 12.57 -27.80 -28.00
N SER A 17 13.61 -27.41 -27.26
CA SER A 17 13.63 -26.62 -26.05
C SER A 17 13.05 -25.22 -26.27
N TYR A 18 12.07 -24.85 -25.43
CA TYR A 18 11.34 -23.57 -25.45
C TYR A 18 12.13 -22.41 -24.83
N THR A 19 13.35 -22.15 -25.31
CA THR A 19 14.19 -21.07 -24.75
C THR A 19 14.88 -20.24 -25.84
N GLN A 20 14.23 -19.90 -26.96
CA GLN A 20 14.69 -18.85 -27.90
C GLN A 20 13.57 -18.28 -28.80
N ALA A 21 12.32 -18.21 -28.33
CA ALA A 21 11.19 -17.71 -29.15
C ALA A 21 10.75 -16.28 -28.79
N ARG A 22 11.68 -15.40 -28.38
CA ARG A 22 11.39 -13.97 -28.10
C ARG A 22 12.31 -12.95 -28.78
N ILE A 23 13.25 -13.39 -29.62
CA ILE A 23 14.23 -12.49 -30.26
C ILE A 23 13.93 -12.22 -31.75
N ILE A 24 13.05 -12.99 -32.40
CA ILE A 24 12.80 -12.86 -33.86
C ILE A 24 11.51 -12.08 -34.21
N ILE A 25 10.68 -11.68 -33.23
CA ILE A 25 9.49 -10.85 -33.48
C ILE A 25 9.79 -9.34 -33.39
N PHE A 26 11.03 -8.95 -33.07
CA PHE A 26 11.43 -7.54 -32.98
C PHE A 26 12.12 -6.97 -34.24
N TYR A 27 12.29 -7.77 -35.30
CA TYR A 27 13.08 -7.36 -36.49
C TYR A 27 12.28 -7.21 -37.81
N ILE A 28 10.94 -7.19 -37.79
CA ILE A 28 10.11 -7.07 -39.02
C ILE A 28 9.05 -5.94 -38.90
N ILE A 29 9.37 -4.82 -38.25
CA ILE A 29 8.58 -3.58 -38.38
C ILE A 29 9.55 -2.38 -38.43
N MET A 30 10.24 -2.20 -39.55
CA MET A 30 11.11 -1.05 -39.80
C MET A 30 11.22 -0.68 -41.29
N GLU A 31 10.13 -0.82 -42.03
CA GLU A 31 10.09 -0.31 -43.41
C GLU A 31 8.65 -0.13 -43.87
N GLN A 32 8.19 1.13 -43.88
CA GLN A 32 7.29 1.76 -44.85
C GLN A 32 6.76 3.06 -44.22
N GLU A 33 7.53 4.14 -44.37
CA GLU A 33 7.02 5.50 -44.20
C GLU A 33 6.18 5.88 -45.43
N PRO A 34 4.90 6.26 -45.29
CA PRO A 34 4.20 6.96 -46.35
C PRO A 34 4.56 8.46 -46.29
N LEU A 35 5.05 8.95 -47.42
CA LEU A 35 5.24 10.37 -47.74
C LEU A 35 3.98 11.18 -47.43
N ILE A 36 4.07 12.11 -46.47
CA ILE A 36 3.07 13.18 -46.30
C ILE A 36 3.59 14.41 -47.05
N PRO A 37 2.98 14.84 -48.17
CA PRO A 37 3.32 16.10 -48.79
C PRO A 37 2.53 17.24 -48.14
N GLY A 38 3.23 18.26 -47.67
CA GLY A 38 2.64 19.57 -47.41
C GLY A 38 2.65 20.02 -45.97
N PHE A 39 3.75 20.64 -45.55
CA PHE A 39 3.69 21.80 -44.67
C PHE A 39 4.93 22.67 -44.89
N SER A 40 4.81 23.61 -45.83
CA SER A 40 5.77 24.69 -46.03
C SER A 40 5.17 25.94 -45.40
N GLU A 41 5.54 26.23 -44.16
CA GLU A 41 5.45 27.58 -43.59
C GLU A 41 6.52 27.74 -42.50
N PRO A 42 7.52 28.62 -42.69
CA PRO A 42 8.45 28.95 -41.61
C PRO A 42 7.75 29.87 -40.61
N VAL A 43 7.61 29.39 -39.38
CA VAL A 43 7.24 30.23 -38.23
C VAL A 43 8.38 31.24 -38.01
N GLN A 44 8.07 32.51 -38.22
CA GLN A 44 8.94 33.64 -37.87
C GLN A 44 9.13 33.64 -36.35
N LEU A 45 10.38 33.54 -35.93
CA LEU A 45 10.78 33.64 -34.53
C LEU A 45 10.98 35.12 -34.21
N ASN A 46 9.96 35.74 -33.63
CA ASN A 46 10.01 37.14 -33.22
C ASN A 46 10.94 37.25 -32.00
N GLN A 47 12.09 37.89 -32.20
CA GLN A 47 12.92 38.37 -31.10
C GLN A 47 12.31 39.64 -30.50
N GLU A 48 11.80 39.54 -29.28
CA GLU A 48 11.70 40.68 -28.35
C GLU A 48 12.35 40.25 -27.03
N GLU A 49 13.67 40.23 -27.03
CA GLU A 49 14.51 40.19 -25.84
C GLU A 49 14.57 41.61 -25.25
N GLN A 50 13.65 41.94 -24.35
CA GLN A 50 13.82 43.10 -23.48
C GLN A 50 14.62 42.69 -22.24
N ALA A 51 15.89 43.10 -22.24
CA ALA A 51 16.82 43.01 -21.14
C ALA A 51 16.30 43.77 -19.92
N ALA A 52 15.86 43.05 -18.89
CA ALA A 52 15.76 43.57 -17.54
C ALA A 52 17.09 43.31 -16.81
N GLU A 53 17.83 44.38 -16.54
CA GLU A 53 19.05 44.40 -15.74
C GLU A 53 18.77 43.94 -14.30
N VAL A 54 18.99 42.67 -14.01
CA VAL A 54 18.92 42.13 -12.64
C VAL A 54 20.21 42.49 -11.90
N LYS A 55 20.14 43.50 -11.02
CA LYS A 55 21.25 43.84 -10.10
C LYS A 55 21.50 42.70 -9.10
N PRO A 56 22.77 42.32 -8.84
CA PRO A 56 23.08 41.23 -7.93
C PRO A 56 22.75 41.59 -6.46
N PRO A 57 22.30 40.62 -5.64
CA PRO A 57 21.92 40.85 -4.25
C PRO A 57 23.14 41.20 -3.37
N GLN A 58 23.01 42.32 -2.66
CA GLN A 58 23.92 42.77 -1.60
C GLN A 58 23.96 41.74 -0.45
N LYS A 59 25.16 41.23 -0.17
CA LYS A 59 25.44 40.22 0.87
C LYS A 59 25.33 40.86 2.27
N SER A 60 24.23 40.61 2.97
CA SER A 60 24.08 41.01 4.37
C SER A 60 24.90 40.10 5.29
N ASN A 61 25.75 40.70 6.12
CA ASN A 61 26.72 40.07 7.00
C ASN A 61 26.23 40.11 8.47
N LYS A 62 25.26 39.24 8.82
CA LYS A 62 24.81 39.08 10.22
C LYS A 62 24.68 37.62 10.67
N THR A 63 25.54 36.74 10.16
CA THR A 63 25.55 35.31 10.49
C THR A 63 26.88 34.83 11.09
N GLY A 64 27.59 35.73 11.78
CA GLY A 64 28.85 35.41 12.48
C GLY A 64 28.73 35.28 14.01
N ALA A 65 27.63 35.73 14.61
CA ALA A 65 27.51 35.84 16.08
C ALA A 65 26.78 34.66 16.76
N ILE A 66 26.05 33.82 16.00
CA ILE A 66 25.20 32.75 16.58
C ILE A 66 26.01 31.47 16.85
N LEU A 67 27.06 31.18 16.07
CA LEU A 67 27.87 29.97 16.25
C LEU A 67 28.78 29.99 17.49
N VAL A 68 29.14 31.16 18.02
CA VAL A 68 29.97 31.25 19.24
C VAL A 68 29.16 30.94 20.51
N ILE A 69 27.85 31.27 20.52
CA ILE A 69 26.98 31.06 21.69
C ILE A 69 26.64 29.57 21.88
N ILE A 70 26.43 28.81 20.80
CA ILE A 70 26.10 27.37 20.86
C ILE A 70 27.29 26.56 21.37
N VAL A 71 28.51 26.90 20.97
CA VAL A 71 29.73 26.24 21.48
C VAL A 71 29.96 26.58 22.95
N PHE A 72 29.68 27.82 23.39
CA PHE A 72 29.82 28.20 24.81
C PHE A 72 28.79 27.50 25.73
N LEU A 73 27.56 27.30 25.26
CA LEU A 73 26.52 26.57 26.01
C LEU A 73 26.80 25.06 26.09
N ALA A 74 27.41 24.46 25.05
CA ALA A 74 27.85 23.06 25.10
C ALA A 74 29.01 22.84 26.08
N VAL A 75 29.94 23.79 26.21
CA VAL A 75 31.06 23.70 27.17
C VAL A 75 30.60 23.91 28.62
N LEU A 76 29.60 24.76 28.87
CA LEU A 76 29.04 24.95 30.22
C LEU A 76 28.10 23.81 30.65
N GLY A 77 27.41 23.15 29.71
CA GLY A 77 26.51 22.03 29.99
C GLY A 77 27.19 20.73 30.45
N ILE A 78 28.50 20.57 30.18
CA ILE A 78 29.25 19.36 30.53
C ILE A 78 29.71 19.35 32.01
N ILE A 79 29.70 20.49 32.71
CA ILE A 79 30.23 20.59 34.09
C ILE A 79 29.20 20.17 35.18
N TYR A 80 27.92 20.01 34.86
CA TYR A 80 26.87 19.77 35.89
C TYR A 80 26.32 18.34 35.99
N PHE A 81 26.80 17.38 35.20
CA PHE A 81 26.25 16.01 35.25
C PHE A 81 27.03 15.10 36.21
N LYS A 82 26.67 15.14 37.50
CA LYS A 82 27.10 14.14 38.50
C LYS A 82 26.29 12.84 38.33
N PRO A 83 26.90 11.69 38.02
CA PRO A 83 26.19 10.41 37.98
C PRO A 83 25.89 9.93 39.41
N LYS A 84 24.62 9.60 39.70
CA LYS A 84 24.24 8.89 40.94
C LYS A 84 24.50 7.40 40.75
N GLN A 85 25.37 6.84 41.60
CA GLN A 85 25.57 5.40 41.75
C GLN A 85 24.37 4.81 42.52
N THR A 86 23.77 3.76 41.98
CA THR A 86 22.82 2.91 42.70
C THR A 86 23.58 1.65 43.17
N PRO A 87 23.57 1.33 44.48
CA PRO A 87 24.23 0.13 45.00
C PRO A 87 23.44 -1.16 44.67
N PRO A 88 24.10 -2.33 44.59
CA PRO A 88 23.46 -3.60 44.22
C PRO A 88 22.99 -4.43 45.44
N SER A 89 21.84 -5.12 45.25
CA SER A 89 21.36 -6.37 45.91
C SER A 89 21.26 -6.40 47.45
N PRO A 90 20.49 -7.31 48.12
CA PRO A 90 20.20 -8.70 47.75
C PRO A 90 18.75 -9.23 47.98
N GLU A 91 18.36 -10.15 47.12
CA GLU A 91 17.93 -11.54 47.41
C GLU A 91 17.21 -11.88 48.76
N GLU A 92 16.00 -12.42 48.59
CA GLU A 92 15.38 -13.54 49.33
C GLU A 92 14.82 -13.34 50.77
N ALA A 93 13.48 -13.50 50.94
CA ALA A 93 12.87 -14.58 51.74
C ALA A 93 11.35 -14.38 52.05
N LYS A 94 10.58 -15.44 51.78
CA LYS A 94 9.44 -16.03 52.54
C LYS A 94 8.09 -15.31 52.78
N GLN A 95 7.06 -15.96 52.23
CA GLN A 95 5.68 -16.16 52.74
C GLN A 95 5.60 -16.42 54.27
N PRO A 96 4.47 -16.12 54.95
CA PRO A 96 3.22 -16.88 54.79
C PRO A 96 1.90 -16.09 54.93
N ALA A 97 0.82 -16.83 54.66
CA ALA A 97 -0.58 -16.44 54.63
C ALA A 97 -1.19 -15.96 55.96
N SER A 98 -2.26 -15.17 55.87
CA SER A 98 -3.34 -15.18 56.86
C SER A 98 -4.65 -14.73 56.21
N ASN A 99 -5.67 -15.58 56.31
CA ASN A 99 -7.04 -15.36 55.90
C ASN A 99 -7.71 -14.29 56.78
N LEU A 100 -8.63 -13.51 56.19
CA LEU A 100 -9.80 -13.05 56.93
C LEU A 100 -11.03 -13.09 56.04
N GLU A 101 -12.02 -13.77 56.60
CA GLU A 101 -13.32 -14.19 56.12
C GLU A 101 -14.38 -13.17 56.58
N ILE A 102 -15.28 -12.74 55.68
CA ILE A 102 -16.66 -12.29 55.96
C ILE A 102 -17.47 -12.63 54.68
N THR A 103 -18.07 -13.83 54.55
CA THR A 103 -19.48 -14.19 54.86
C THR A 103 -20.51 -13.16 54.37
N ASP A 104 -21.22 -13.46 53.28
CA ASP A 104 -22.63 -13.92 53.26
C ASP A 104 -23.64 -12.75 53.44
N THR A 105 -24.79 -12.61 52.77
CA THR A 105 -25.65 -13.56 52.04
C THR A 105 -26.83 -12.81 51.37
N ASN A 106 -27.35 -13.41 50.28
CA ASN A 106 -28.77 -13.56 49.88
C ASN A 106 -29.61 -12.30 49.51
N ASN A 107 -30.54 -12.29 48.53
CA ASN A 107 -31.44 -13.32 47.98
C ASN A 107 -31.91 -12.85 46.59
N LYS A 108 -31.90 -13.66 45.53
CA LYS A 108 -32.95 -14.61 45.08
C LYS A 108 -34.33 -13.97 44.86
N THR A 109 -34.83 -13.99 43.62
CA THR A 109 -35.97 -14.82 43.20
C THR A 109 -36.22 -14.72 41.69
N ALA A 110 -36.44 -15.89 41.09
CA ALA A 110 -36.69 -16.19 39.70
C ALA A 110 -38.19 -16.20 39.36
N LYS A 111 -38.50 -16.11 38.05
CA LYS A 111 -39.67 -16.69 37.38
C LYS A 111 -39.46 -16.62 35.86
N GLU A 112 -39.10 -17.70 35.14
CA GLU A 112 -39.99 -18.69 34.47
C GLU A 112 -41.24 -18.08 33.82
N LEU A 113 -41.64 -18.27 32.55
CA LEU A 113 -41.37 -19.17 31.40
C LEU A 113 -41.77 -18.32 30.16
N LYS A 114 -41.27 -18.52 28.94
CA LYS A 114 -41.65 -19.63 28.06
C LYS A 114 -40.71 -19.77 26.86
N GLU A 115 -40.27 -21.01 26.71
CA GLU A 115 -39.99 -21.76 25.49
C GLU A 115 -40.96 -21.40 24.34
N SER A 116 -40.42 -21.04 23.18
CA SER A 116 -41.06 -21.27 21.88
C SER A 116 -39.97 -21.47 20.84
N ASP A 117 -39.69 -22.75 20.65
CA ASP A 117 -39.22 -23.42 19.44
C ASP A 117 -39.32 -22.58 18.15
N ASN A 118 -38.16 -22.16 17.64
CA ASN A 118 -37.90 -22.12 16.21
C ASN A 118 -36.40 -22.37 16.02
N THR A 119 -36.06 -23.65 15.93
CA THR A 119 -34.76 -24.11 15.43
C THR A 119 -34.73 -23.84 13.93
N ASP A 120 -34.48 -22.58 13.56
CA ASP A 120 -34.09 -22.23 12.21
C ASP A 120 -32.57 -22.21 12.15
N ILE A 121 -32.06 -22.97 11.18
CA ILE A 121 -30.65 -23.25 10.97
C ILE A 121 -30.00 -21.95 10.48
N LEU A 122 -29.57 -21.13 11.43
CA LEU A 122 -28.48 -20.18 11.19
C LEU A 122 -27.25 -21.05 10.97
N THR A 123 -26.95 -21.28 9.70
CA THR A 123 -25.60 -21.59 9.23
C THR A 123 -24.62 -20.78 10.06
N ALA A 124 -23.93 -21.45 10.98
CA ALA A 124 -22.74 -20.93 11.60
C ALA A 124 -21.82 -20.56 10.44
N GLU A 125 -21.75 -19.27 10.14
CA GLU A 125 -20.67 -18.71 9.34
C GLU A 125 -19.41 -19.21 10.02
N GLU A 126 -18.72 -20.12 9.35
CA GLU A 126 -17.53 -20.79 9.82
C GLU A 126 -16.60 -19.71 10.38
N GLU A 127 -16.40 -19.68 11.71
CA GLU A 127 -15.47 -18.79 12.41
C GLU A 127 -14.04 -19.13 11.95
N LYS A 128 -13.71 -18.73 10.73
CA LYS A 128 -12.40 -18.99 10.13
C LYS A 128 -11.44 -17.93 10.63
N GLU A 129 -10.78 -18.27 11.73
CA GLU A 129 -9.45 -17.73 12.00
C GLU A 129 -8.50 -18.09 10.85
N GLY A 130 -7.60 -17.18 10.51
CA GLY A 130 -6.73 -17.36 9.36
C GLY A 130 -5.56 -16.38 9.34
N VAL A 131 -4.84 -16.38 8.23
CA VAL A 131 -3.76 -15.43 7.96
C VAL A 131 -4.03 -14.74 6.64
N TYR A 132 -3.68 -13.46 6.57
CA TYR A 132 -3.64 -12.66 5.34
C TYR A 132 -2.35 -11.86 5.30
N GLN A 133 -2.05 -11.31 4.14
CA GLN A 133 -0.85 -10.50 3.92
C GLN A 133 -1.23 -9.04 3.72
N VAL A 134 -0.38 -8.13 4.21
CA VAL A 134 -0.38 -6.72 3.80
C VAL A 134 0.95 -6.42 3.13
N TYR A 135 0.93 -5.64 2.05
CA TYR A 135 2.11 -5.41 1.24
C TYR A 135 2.62 -3.99 1.41
N PHE A 136 3.89 -3.86 1.79
CA PHE A 136 4.54 -2.57 1.98
C PHE A 136 5.87 -2.49 1.23
N SER A 137 6.31 -1.28 0.94
CA SER A 137 7.63 -1.06 0.35
C SER A 137 8.73 -1.20 1.40
N LYS A 138 9.98 -1.31 0.95
CA LYS A 138 11.15 -1.40 1.83
C LYS A 138 12.15 -0.30 1.50
N SER A 139 12.80 0.25 2.52
CA SER A 139 13.81 1.30 2.34
C SER A 139 14.98 0.82 1.50
N GLY A 140 15.44 1.66 0.57
CA GLY A 140 16.51 1.32 -0.37
C GLY A 140 16.05 0.56 -1.61
N GLU A 141 14.75 0.26 -1.75
CA GLU A 141 14.19 -0.27 -2.98
C GLU A 141 14.22 0.79 -4.10
N THR A 142 14.67 0.38 -5.28
CA THR A 142 14.76 1.25 -6.46
C THR A 142 13.57 1.06 -7.40
N ASP A 143 12.94 -0.12 -7.37
CA ASP A 143 11.70 -0.36 -8.10
C ASP A 143 10.51 0.11 -7.25
N CYS A 144 9.92 1.24 -7.62
CA CYS A 144 8.79 1.84 -6.92
C CYS A 144 7.57 0.92 -6.80
N SER A 145 7.42 -0.07 -7.70
CA SER A 145 6.30 -1.01 -7.67
C SER A 145 6.59 -2.26 -6.84
N ARG A 146 7.82 -2.41 -6.33
CA ARG A 146 8.20 -3.58 -5.54
C ARG A 146 7.77 -3.42 -4.09
N VAL A 147 6.93 -4.36 -3.67
CA VAL A 147 6.38 -4.44 -2.31
C VAL A 147 6.61 -5.84 -1.76
N TYR A 148 6.54 -5.95 -0.44
CA TYR A 148 6.90 -7.15 0.29
C TYR A 148 5.76 -7.51 1.24
N PRO A 149 5.34 -8.79 1.28
CA PRO A 149 4.27 -9.24 2.15
C PRO A 149 4.70 -9.23 3.61
N LEU A 150 3.74 -8.93 4.48
CA LEU A 150 3.79 -9.11 5.92
C LEU A 150 2.52 -9.83 6.34
N GLU A 151 2.67 -10.98 7.00
CA GLU A 151 1.55 -11.78 7.50
C GLU A 151 0.89 -11.10 8.70
N ARG A 152 -0.44 -11.20 8.75
CA ARG A 152 -1.30 -10.72 9.82
C ARG A 152 -2.36 -11.78 10.14
N GLU A 153 -2.87 -11.73 11.35
CA GLU A 153 -3.89 -12.67 11.85
C GLU A 153 -5.28 -12.15 11.53
N LEU A 154 -6.10 -13.00 10.92
CA LEU A 154 -7.54 -12.80 10.73
C LEU A 154 -8.27 -13.45 11.91
N LYS A 155 -9.08 -12.67 12.61
CA LYS A 155 -9.89 -13.21 13.71
C LYS A 155 -11.20 -13.81 13.20
N ALA A 156 -11.75 -14.73 13.98
CA ALA A 156 -13.08 -15.26 13.76
C ALA A 156 -14.12 -14.12 13.56
N GLY A 157 -14.93 -14.24 12.50
CA GLY A 157 -15.99 -13.27 12.18
C GLY A 157 -15.53 -12.01 11.45
N GLU A 158 -14.23 -11.83 11.20
CA GLU A 158 -13.73 -10.72 10.38
C GLU A 158 -13.86 -11.03 8.88
N GLU A 159 -14.26 -10.03 8.08
CA GLU A 159 -14.30 -10.15 6.62
C GLU A 159 -12.88 -9.99 6.04
N PRO A 160 -12.31 -11.00 5.36
CA PRO A 160 -10.89 -11.01 5.01
C PRO A 160 -10.39 -9.81 4.19
N ILE A 161 -11.16 -9.39 3.17
CA ILE A 161 -10.73 -8.36 2.21
C ILE A 161 -10.73 -6.98 2.88
N SER A 162 -11.82 -6.62 3.56
CA SER A 162 -11.93 -5.37 4.31
C SER A 162 -10.87 -5.32 5.41
N THR A 163 -10.65 -6.42 6.14
CA THR A 163 -9.63 -6.48 7.19
C THR A 163 -8.22 -6.29 6.63
N ALA A 164 -7.91 -6.87 5.47
CA ALA A 164 -6.63 -6.66 4.80
C ALA A 164 -6.42 -5.20 4.39
N LEU A 165 -7.42 -4.58 3.77
CA LEU A 165 -7.37 -3.16 3.39
C LEU A 165 -7.25 -2.23 4.59
N ILE A 166 -8.03 -2.46 5.65
CA ILE A 166 -7.94 -1.68 6.89
C ILE A 166 -6.52 -1.75 7.44
N ASN A 167 -5.94 -2.95 7.53
CA ASN A 167 -4.58 -3.11 8.05
C ASN A 167 -3.49 -2.53 7.13
N LEU A 168 -3.70 -2.55 5.81
CA LEU A 168 -2.85 -1.82 4.88
C LEU A 168 -2.91 -0.31 5.17
N PHE A 169 -4.11 0.24 5.37
CA PHE A 169 -4.32 1.66 5.61
C PHE A 169 -3.89 2.13 7.00
N PHE A 170 -3.80 1.25 8.00
CA PHE A 170 -3.09 1.51 9.25
C PHE A 170 -1.57 1.70 9.04
N GLY A 171 -1.03 1.17 7.95
CA GLY A 171 0.38 1.20 7.62
C GLY A 171 1.24 0.22 8.44
N PRO A 172 2.57 0.25 8.24
CA PRO A 172 3.48 -0.63 8.96
C PRO A 172 3.57 -0.27 10.45
N THR A 173 3.55 -1.29 11.31
CA THR A 173 3.76 -1.18 12.75
C THR A 173 5.14 -0.61 13.08
N ALA A 174 5.34 -0.21 14.34
CA ALA A 174 6.63 0.29 14.79
C ALA A 174 7.77 -0.75 14.65
N ALA A 175 7.47 -2.04 14.78
CA ALA A 175 8.46 -3.11 14.61
C ALA A 175 8.82 -3.30 13.12
N GLU A 176 7.84 -3.31 12.23
CA GLU A 176 8.04 -3.44 10.79
C GLU A 176 8.81 -2.23 10.21
N ARG A 177 8.51 -1.01 10.68
CA ARG A 177 9.29 0.18 10.31
C ARG A 177 10.76 0.08 10.72
N LYS A 178 11.04 -0.47 11.91
CA LYS A 178 12.43 -0.74 12.35
C LYS A 178 13.11 -1.81 11.48
N ALA A 179 12.35 -2.74 10.92
CA ALA A 179 12.82 -3.72 9.94
C ALA A 179 12.95 -3.16 8.51
N GLY A 180 12.67 -1.87 8.32
CA GLY A 180 12.87 -1.14 7.06
C GLY A 180 11.65 -1.06 6.15
N TYR A 181 10.48 -1.53 6.59
CA TYR A 181 9.24 -1.38 5.82
C TYR A 181 8.71 0.05 5.91
N ASN A 182 8.16 0.55 4.80
CA ASN A 182 7.60 1.89 4.72
C ASN A 182 6.34 1.94 3.83
N SER A 183 5.51 2.95 4.10
CA SER A 183 4.30 3.26 3.34
C SER A 183 3.95 4.73 3.55
N PHE A 184 3.13 5.27 2.66
CA PHE A 184 2.41 6.52 2.92
C PHE A 184 1.28 6.32 3.93
N PHE A 185 0.73 5.11 4.01
CA PHE A 185 -0.26 4.75 5.00
C PHE A 185 0.35 4.74 6.39
N SER A 186 -0.43 5.22 7.35
CA SER A 186 -0.04 5.34 8.74
C SER A 186 -1.27 5.35 9.62
N LYS A 187 -1.08 5.62 10.92
CA LYS A 187 -2.20 5.81 11.84
C LYS A 187 -3.13 6.97 11.43
N GLU A 188 -2.68 7.93 10.62
CA GLU A 188 -3.54 9.01 10.13
C GLU A 188 -4.54 8.55 9.06
N THR A 189 -4.34 7.37 8.50
CA THR A 189 -5.17 6.78 7.45
C THR A 189 -5.93 5.53 7.91
N ASP A 190 -5.99 5.25 9.22
CA ASP A 190 -6.58 4.01 9.75
C ASP A 190 -8.09 3.87 9.53
N TYR A 191 -8.83 4.98 9.44
CA TYR A 191 -10.28 4.99 9.22
C TYR A 191 -10.68 5.59 7.86
N ILE A 192 -9.90 5.34 6.80
CA ILE A 192 -10.22 5.88 5.47
C ILE A 192 -11.15 4.97 4.65
N LEU A 193 -11.26 3.68 4.96
CA LEU A 193 -12.09 2.76 4.18
C LEU A 193 -13.58 3.00 4.49
N HIS A 194 -14.35 3.41 3.48
CA HIS A 194 -15.80 3.48 3.57
C HIS A 194 -16.44 2.13 3.24
N SER A 195 -16.03 1.52 2.12
CA SER A 195 -16.53 0.22 1.70
C SER A 195 -15.61 -0.47 0.69
N VAL A 196 -15.72 -1.79 0.58
CA VAL A 196 -15.21 -2.56 -0.54
C VAL A 196 -16.32 -3.45 -1.08
N LYS A 197 -16.56 -3.39 -2.39
CA LYS A 197 -17.57 -4.22 -3.08
C LYS A 197 -16.86 -5.06 -4.13
N ILE A 198 -17.10 -6.38 -4.14
CA ILE A 198 -16.56 -7.26 -5.18
C ILE A 198 -17.66 -7.55 -6.21
N ARG A 199 -17.39 -7.31 -7.50
CA ARG A 199 -18.29 -7.69 -8.61
C ARG A 199 -17.48 -8.22 -9.77
N LYS A 200 -17.80 -9.44 -10.23
CA LYS A 200 -17.21 -10.06 -11.43
C LYS A 200 -15.67 -10.03 -11.45
N GLY A 201 -15.03 -10.26 -10.32
CA GLY A 201 -13.57 -10.27 -10.22
C GLY A 201 -12.92 -8.90 -10.00
N MET A 202 -13.70 -7.83 -9.88
CA MET A 202 -13.21 -6.48 -9.63
C MET A 202 -13.57 -6.01 -8.22
N ALA A 203 -12.58 -5.50 -7.50
CA ALA A 203 -12.77 -4.84 -6.21
C ALA A 203 -12.99 -3.34 -6.39
N TYR A 204 -14.10 -2.82 -5.87
CA TYR A 204 -14.42 -1.39 -5.87
C TYR A 204 -14.20 -0.87 -4.45
N VAL A 205 -13.10 -0.18 -4.23
CA VAL A 205 -12.64 0.32 -2.93
C VAL A 205 -13.01 1.80 -2.81
N ASP A 206 -13.89 2.13 -1.89
CA ASP A 206 -14.29 3.51 -1.60
C ASP A 206 -13.56 4.00 -0.34
N ILE A 207 -12.85 5.11 -0.46
CA ILE A 207 -12.07 5.69 0.63
C ILE A 207 -12.40 7.17 0.85
N LYS A 208 -12.09 7.65 2.05
CA LYS A 208 -12.06 9.08 2.36
C LYS A 208 -10.97 9.79 1.55
N ASP A 209 -11.16 11.08 1.30
CA ASP A 209 -10.13 11.92 0.68
C ASP A 209 -8.83 11.97 1.52
N ILE A 210 -7.76 11.37 0.99
CA ILE A 210 -6.42 11.28 1.60
C ILE A 210 -5.40 12.23 0.95
N ARG A 211 -5.80 13.03 -0.05
CA ARG A 211 -4.86 13.79 -0.89
C ARG A 211 -4.05 14.83 -0.12
N SER A 212 -4.63 15.40 0.94
CA SER A 212 -3.96 16.36 1.83
C SER A 212 -2.99 15.71 2.82
N ILE A 213 -3.18 14.42 3.13
CA ILE A 213 -2.36 13.66 4.08
C ILE A 213 -1.15 13.04 3.37
N MET A 214 -1.31 12.69 2.09
CA MET A 214 -0.29 11.96 1.31
C MET A 214 0.17 12.71 0.06
N PRO A 215 0.58 13.99 0.11
CA PRO A 215 0.78 14.83 -1.08
C PRO A 215 1.82 14.27 -2.07
N ASN A 216 2.76 13.43 -1.61
CA ASN A 216 3.80 12.84 -2.45
C ASN A 216 3.36 11.58 -3.22
N ALA A 217 2.16 11.04 -2.95
CA ALA A 217 1.64 9.88 -3.65
C ALA A 217 1.27 10.19 -5.12
N SER A 218 1.19 11.46 -5.52
CA SER A 218 1.00 11.89 -6.91
C SER A 218 2.31 11.99 -7.71
N SER A 219 3.47 11.79 -7.09
CA SER A 219 4.73 11.69 -7.81
C SER A 219 4.78 10.38 -8.63
N SER A 220 5.63 10.32 -9.66
CA SER A 220 5.75 9.10 -10.50
C SER A 220 6.06 7.84 -9.68
N CYS A 221 6.98 7.92 -8.72
CA CYS A 221 7.29 6.79 -7.84
C CYS A 221 6.20 6.57 -6.77
N GLY A 222 5.65 7.66 -6.24
CA GLY A 222 4.61 7.60 -5.21
C GLY A 222 3.32 6.92 -5.70
N SER A 223 2.90 7.18 -6.94
CA SER A 223 1.69 6.59 -7.50
C SER A 223 1.88 5.10 -7.77
N ALA A 224 3.05 4.72 -8.31
CA ALA A 224 3.44 3.33 -8.48
C ALA A 224 3.45 2.57 -7.15
N GLN A 225 4.05 3.16 -6.11
CA GLN A 225 4.10 2.60 -4.76
C GLN A 225 2.70 2.44 -4.15
N LEU A 226 1.87 3.49 -4.18
CA LEU A 226 0.51 3.45 -3.64
C LEU A 226 -0.33 2.35 -4.30
N LEU A 227 -0.32 2.31 -5.63
CA LEU A 227 -1.09 1.33 -6.40
C LEU A 227 -0.56 -0.10 -6.21
N ALA A 228 0.76 -0.29 -6.08
CA ALA A 228 1.33 -1.61 -5.83
C ALA A 228 0.91 -2.16 -4.47
N GLN A 229 0.93 -1.35 -3.42
CA GLN A 229 0.53 -1.79 -2.08
C GLN A 229 -0.95 -2.19 -2.03
N ILE A 230 -1.85 -1.41 -2.65
CA ILE A 230 -3.27 -1.76 -2.75
C ILE A 230 -3.46 -3.01 -3.60
N ARG A 231 -2.82 -3.07 -4.78
CA ARG A 231 -2.94 -4.18 -5.73
C ARG A 231 -2.53 -5.50 -5.10
N GLU A 232 -1.32 -5.61 -4.59
CA GLU A 232 -0.81 -6.89 -4.08
C GLU A 232 -1.58 -7.34 -2.82
N THR A 233 -2.03 -6.39 -2.00
CA THR A 233 -2.92 -6.70 -0.86
C THR A 233 -4.28 -7.24 -1.33
N LEU A 234 -4.82 -6.79 -2.46
CA LEU A 234 -6.07 -7.31 -2.99
C LEU A 234 -5.88 -8.62 -3.77
N TYR A 235 -4.79 -8.75 -4.53
CA TYR A 235 -4.58 -9.87 -5.45
C TYR A 235 -4.15 -11.16 -4.74
N GLN A 236 -3.92 -11.12 -3.42
CA GLN A 236 -3.82 -12.34 -2.62
C GLN A 236 -5.13 -13.15 -2.60
N PHE A 237 -6.27 -12.49 -2.84
CA PHE A 237 -7.59 -13.12 -2.87
C PHE A 237 -7.91 -13.58 -4.29
N PRO A 238 -8.09 -14.91 -4.53
CA PRO A 238 -8.20 -15.47 -5.88
C PRO A 238 -9.44 -15.02 -6.65
N GLU A 239 -10.45 -14.51 -5.96
CA GLU A 239 -11.63 -13.90 -6.57
C GLU A 239 -11.41 -12.48 -7.08
N ILE A 240 -10.26 -11.84 -6.81
CA ILE A 240 -9.93 -10.47 -7.24
C ILE A 240 -8.83 -10.50 -8.29
N ASN A 241 -9.16 -10.03 -9.49
CA ASN A 241 -8.22 -9.93 -10.62
C ASN A 241 -7.93 -8.48 -11.04
N ASP A 242 -8.75 -7.53 -10.58
CA ASP A 242 -8.59 -6.09 -10.84
C ASP A 242 -9.23 -5.27 -9.71
N PHE A 243 -8.89 -3.99 -9.61
CA PHE A 243 -9.44 -3.08 -8.60
C PHE A 243 -9.65 -1.66 -9.11
N ARG A 244 -10.62 -0.96 -8.53
CA ARG A 244 -10.92 0.45 -8.76
C ARG A 244 -11.02 1.16 -7.42
N VAL A 245 -10.52 2.39 -7.36
CA VAL A 245 -10.55 3.19 -6.13
C VAL A 245 -11.38 4.44 -6.36
N ALA A 246 -12.25 4.77 -5.41
CA ALA A 246 -13.00 6.01 -5.36
C ALA A 246 -12.66 6.81 -4.10
N ILE A 247 -12.71 8.13 -4.23
CA ILE A 247 -12.74 9.05 -3.09
C ILE A 247 -14.18 9.48 -2.89
N ASP A 248 -14.76 9.13 -1.75
CA ASP A 248 -16.13 9.47 -1.36
C ASP A 248 -17.16 9.15 -2.46
N GLY A 249 -17.02 7.95 -3.06
CA GLY A 249 -17.88 7.44 -4.14
C GLY A 249 -17.56 7.97 -5.55
N ASP A 250 -16.59 8.87 -5.71
CA ASP A 250 -16.13 9.39 -7.00
C ASP A 250 -14.70 8.92 -7.33
N PRO A 251 -14.48 8.15 -8.40
CA PRO A 251 -13.14 7.73 -8.79
C PRO A 251 -12.30 8.83 -9.44
N ALA A 252 -12.91 9.82 -10.08
CA ALA A 252 -12.17 10.82 -10.85
C ALA A 252 -11.13 11.59 -10.00
N PRO A 253 -11.45 12.09 -8.79
CA PRO A 253 -10.48 12.75 -7.92
C PRO A 253 -9.25 11.89 -7.59
N PHE A 254 -9.41 10.57 -7.48
CA PHE A 254 -8.30 9.67 -7.18
C PHE A 254 -7.35 9.55 -8.39
N TYR A 255 -7.88 9.23 -9.57
CA TYR A 255 -7.05 9.00 -10.75
C TYR A 255 -6.46 10.28 -11.36
N GLU A 256 -7.16 11.42 -11.24
CA GLU A 256 -6.61 12.73 -11.60
C GLU A 256 -5.45 13.11 -10.68
N TRP A 257 -5.58 12.90 -9.37
CA TRP A 257 -4.51 13.15 -8.41
C TRP A 257 -3.26 12.32 -8.71
N LEU A 258 -3.43 11.07 -9.16
CA LEU A 258 -2.32 10.22 -9.59
C LEU A 258 -1.80 10.51 -11.00
N GLN A 259 -2.34 11.53 -11.69
CA GLN A 259 -1.98 11.91 -13.06
C GLN A 259 -2.21 10.80 -14.09
N ILE A 260 -3.13 9.87 -13.80
CA ILE A 260 -3.57 8.81 -14.71
C ILE A 260 -4.73 9.32 -15.57
N GLY A 261 -5.58 10.18 -14.99
CA GLY A 261 -6.78 10.69 -15.63
C GLY A 261 -7.88 9.64 -15.74
N CYS A 262 -8.92 9.98 -16.50
CA CYS A 262 -10.06 9.10 -16.74
C CYS A 262 -10.06 8.65 -18.19
N SER A 263 -9.74 7.37 -18.41
CA SER A 263 -9.97 6.69 -19.69
C SER A 263 -10.92 5.52 -19.51
N ASP A 264 -11.61 5.16 -20.59
CA ASP A 264 -12.57 4.07 -20.62
C ASP A 264 -13.61 4.18 -19.48
N ASN A 265 -13.78 3.12 -18.71
CA ASN A 265 -14.65 2.97 -17.57
C ASN A 265 -13.90 3.04 -16.21
N LEU A 266 -12.68 3.60 -16.20
CA LEU A 266 -11.87 3.76 -14.98
C LEU A 266 -12.57 4.65 -13.93
N CYS A 267 -13.26 5.70 -14.41
CA CYS A 267 -13.96 6.67 -13.57
C CYS A 267 -15.49 6.49 -13.53
N ASP A 268 -15.98 5.29 -13.83
CA ASP A 268 -17.41 4.99 -13.68
C ASP A 268 -17.79 4.97 -12.19
N LYS A 269 -18.77 5.81 -11.83
CA LYS A 269 -19.28 5.93 -10.45
C LYS A 269 -20.33 4.88 -10.11
N ALA A 270 -20.97 4.27 -11.12
CA ALA A 270 -22.10 3.37 -10.90
C ALA A 270 -21.78 2.19 -9.96
N PRO A 271 -20.60 1.57 -9.99
CA PRO A 271 -20.25 0.49 -9.06
C PRO A 271 -20.09 0.92 -7.60
N PHE A 272 -19.85 2.21 -7.35
CA PHE A 272 -19.66 2.76 -6.01
C PHE A 272 -20.96 3.21 -5.35
N ALA A 273 -22.02 3.43 -6.15
CA ALA A 273 -23.35 3.74 -5.65
C ALA A 273 -23.88 2.66 -4.69
N ASN A 274 -24.66 3.08 -3.70
CA ASN A 274 -25.29 2.21 -2.70
C ASN A 274 -26.62 1.64 -3.20
#